data_AF-A0A2M8NGT4-F1
#
_entry.id   AF-A0A2M8NGT4-F1
#
_cell.length_a   1.000
_cell.length_b   1.000
_cell.length_c   1.000
_cell.angle_alpha   90.00
_cell.angle_beta   90.00
_cell.angle_gamma   90.00
#
_symmetry.space_group_name_H-M   'P 1'
#
loop_
_entity.id
_entity.type
_entity.pdbx_description
1 polymer ?
#
loop_
_entity_poly.entity_id
_entity_poly.type
_entity_poly.pdbx_seq_one_letter_code
_entity_poly.pdbx_strand_id
1 'polypeptide(L)' 'MENLIAALEAMRAQIESLMSQLDISAKERRVASLETLTGEADFWSNPDKAQVTMREISRLKAEIDHWQGVQRRVVDALEL' A
#
# COMPACT_ATOMS: atom_id res chain seq x y z
N MET A 1 -10.56 2.09 -30.24
CA MET A 1 -9.62 1.37 -29.36
C MET A 1 -8.48 2.28 -28.93
N GLU A 2 -7.83 2.99 -29.86
CA GLU A 2 -6.74 3.95 -29.56
C GLU A 2 -7.09 4.99 -28.47
N ASN A 3 -8.30 5.56 -28.51
CA ASN A 3 -8.77 6.51 -27.50
C ASN A 3 -8.96 5.88 -26.09
N LEU A 4 -9.34 4.60 -26.01
CA LEU A 4 -9.53 3.91 -24.74
C LEU A 4 -8.18 3.58 -24.08
N ILE A 5 -7.21 3.11 -24.88
CA ILE A 5 -5.85 2.85 -24.41
C ILE A 5 -5.24 4.15 -23.89
N ALA A 6 -5.32 5.26 -24.65
CA ALA A 6 -4.82 6.56 -24.21
C ALA A 6 -5.46 7.03 -22.89
N ALA A 7 -6.77 6.80 -22.71
CA ALA A 7 -7.46 7.14 -21.46
C ALA A 7 -6.96 6.29 -20.27
N LEU A 8 -6.76 4.99 -20.46
CA LEU A 8 -6.23 4.10 -19.43
C LEU A 8 -4.78 4.42 -19.06
N GLU A 9 -3.94 4.79 -20.03
CA GLU A 9 -2.57 5.25 -19.77
C GLU A 9 -2.54 6.56 -18.96
N ALA A 10 -3.42 7.50 -19.28
CA ALA A 10 -3.57 8.73 -18.51
C ALA A 10 -4.03 8.45 -17.06
N MET A 11 -4.98 7.53 -16.89
CA MET A 11 -5.41 7.07 -15.55
C MET A 11 -4.29 6.42 -14.77
N ARG A 12 -3.48 5.56 -15.42
CA ARG A 12 -2.30 4.92 -14.80
C ARG A 12 -1.33 5.97 -14.26
N ALA A 13 -0.97 6.95 -15.08
CA ALA A 13 -0.05 8.02 -14.69
C ALA A 13 -0.60 8.88 -13.54
N GLN A 14 -1.91 9.16 -13.53
CA GLN A 14 -2.56 9.87 -12.44
C GLN A 14 -2.53 9.08 -11.13
N ILE A 15 -2.82 7.77 -11.17
CA ILE A 15 -2.77 6.90 -10.00
C ILE A 15 -1.34 6.83 -9.45
N GLU A 16 -0.34 6.67 -10.30
CA GLU A 16 1.07 6.64 -9.89
C GLU A 16 1.49 7.96 -9.21
N SER A 17 1.07 9.10 -9.76
CA SER A 17 1.32 10.42 -9.15
C SER A 17 0.66 10.56 -7.78
N LEU A 18 -0.60 10.13 -7.64
CA LEU A 18 -1.31 10.15 -6.36
C LEU A 18 -0.65 9.23 -5.33
N MET A 19 -0.25 8.02 -5.73
CA MET A 19 0.46 7.09 -4.85
C MET A 19 1.81 7.64 -4.39
N SER A 20 2.53 8.37 -5.25
CA SER A 20 3.75 9.08 -4.86
C SER A 20 3.47 10.21 -3.88
N GLN A 21 2.44 11.03 -4.11
CA GLN A 21 2.09 12.13 -3.21
C GLN A 21 1.59 11.65 -1.85
N LEU A 22 0.97 10.47 -1.81
CA LEU A 22 0.55 9.82 -0.58
C LEU A 22 1.65 8.94 0.04
N ASP A 23 2.86 8.94 -0.52
CA ASP A 23 4.00 8.19 -0.01
C ASP A 23 3.70 6.70 0.26
N ILE A 24 2.94 6.04 -0.63
CA ILE A 24 2.55 4.64 -0.45
C ILE A 24 3.77 3.74 -0.26
N SER A 25 4.85 3.96 -1.03
CA SER A 25 6.10 3.23 -0.86
C SER A 25 6.79 3.47 0.49
N ALA A 26 6.62 4.64 1.11
CA ALA A 26 7.13 4.88 2.46
C ALA A 26 6.31 4.12 3.50
N LYS A 27 4.99 4.02 3.31
CA LYS A 27 4.10 3.22 4.15
C LYS A 27 4.44 1.73 4.08
N GLU A 28 4.75 1.21 2.90
CA GLU A 28 5.23 -0.17 2.73
C GLU A 28 6.51 -0.44 3.55
N ARG A 29 7.51 0.45 3.46
CA ARG A 29 8.74 0.34 4.26
C ARG A 29 8.47 0.42 5.77
N ARG A 30 7.52 1.27 6.18
CA ARG A 30 7.09 1.38 7.58
C ARG A 30 6.45 0.09 8.05
N VAL A 31 5.55 -0.50 7.28
CA VAL A 31 4.93 -1.80 7.59
C VAL A 31 6.01 -2.87 7.75
N ALA A 32 6.95 -3.00 6.79
CA ALA A 32 8.02 -3.99 6.87
C ALA A 32 8.89 -3.83 8.13
N SER A 33 9.18 -2.59 8.52
CA SER A 33 9.93 -2.28 9.74
C SER A 33 9.14 -2.68 10.99
N LEU A 34 7.85 -2.36 11.05
CA LEU A 34 6.97 -2.74 12.17
C LEU A 34 6.77 -4.26 12.26
N GLU A 35 6.64 -4.95 11.13
CA GLU A 35 6.54 -6.41 11.08
C GLU A 35 7.83 -7.08 11.55
N THR A 36 8.98 -6.50 11.26
CA THR A 36 10.26 -6.97 11.80
C THR A 36 10.26 -6.92 13.32
N LEU A 37 9.76 -5.82 13.92
CA LEU A 37 9.64 -5.70 15.38
C LEU A 37 8.71 -6.77 15.98
N THR A 38 7.67 -7.18 15.26
CA THR A 38 6.72 -8.19 15.77
C THR A 38 7.33 -9.58 15.92
N GLY A 39 8.46 -9.84 15.24
CA GLY A 39 9.23 -11.07 15.37
C GLY A 39 10.22 -11.08 16.54
N GLU A 40 10.44 -9.96 17.22
CA GLU A 40 11.31 -9.88 18.38
C GLU A 40 10.67 -10.53 19.62
N ALA A 41 11.44 -11.30 20.39
CA ALA A 41 10.93 -12.02 21.56
C ALA A 41 10.30 -11.09 22.61
N ASP A 42 10.87 -9.91 22.80
CA ASP A 42 10.40 -8.92 23.79
C ASP A 42 9.19 -8.11 23.31
N PHE A 43 8.85 -8.14 22.03
CA PHE A 43 7.72 -7.36 21.49
C PHE A 43 6.40 -7.72 22.18
N TRP A 44 6.18 -9.02 22.40
CA TRP A 44 4.96 -9.55 23.02
C TRP A 44 4.98 -9.46 24.55
N SER A 45 6.08 -9.01 25.16
CA SER A 45 6.18 -8.82 26.62
C SER A 45 5.28 -7.69 27.13
N ASN A 46 4.89 -6.75 26.26
CA ASN A 46 3.98 -5.66 26.57
C ASN A 46 2.76 -5.69 25.61
N PRO A 47 1.66 -6.35 26.01
CA PRO A 47 0.48 -6.52 25.17
C PRO A 47 -0.14 -5.21 24.68
N ASP A 48 -0.14 -4.16 25.51
CA ASP A 48 -0.71 -2.86 25.14
C ASP A 48 0.09 -2.20 24.00
N LYS A 49 1.43 -2.20 24.12
CA LYS A 49 2.33 -1.70 23.07
C LYS A 49 2.22 -2.53 21.80
N ALA A 50 2.21 -3.86 21.94
CA ALA A 50 2.04 -4.77 20.80
C ALA A 50 0.72 -4.48 20.06
N GLN A 51 -0.38 -4.28 20.79
CA GLN A 51 -1.69 -3.99 20.20
C GLN A 51 -1.70 -2.65 19.45
N VAL A 52 -1.03 -1.61 19.96
CA VAL A 52 -0.87 -0.33 19.24
C VAL A 52 -0.13 -0.53 17.92
N THR A 53 0.99 -1.23 17.94
CA THR A 53 1.79 -1.51 16.73
C THR A 53 1.00 -2.34 15.71
N MET A 54 0.28 -3.38 16.15
CA MET A 54 -0.54 -4.19 15.26
C MET A 54 -1.67 -3.38 14.61
N ARG A 55 -2.30 -2.46 15.35
CA ARG A 55 -3.30 -1.53 14.77
C ARG A 55 -2.68 -0.59 13.74
N GLU A 56 -1.47 -0.09 13.99
CA GLU A 56 -0.74 0.74 13.02
C GLU A 56 -0.46 -0.05 11.74
N ILE A 57 0.04 -1.29 11.85
CA ILE A 57 0.27 -2.19 10.72
C ILE A 57 -1.02 -2.40 9.92
N SER A 58 -2.12 -2.77 10.58
CA SER A 58 -3.39 -3.01 9.90
C SER A 58 -3.91 -1.78 9.17
N ARG A 59 -3.80 -0.59 9.77
CA ARG A 59 -4.21 0.67 9.14
C ARG A 59 -3.38 0.98 7.90
N LEU A 60 -2.06 0.84 8.00
CA LEU A 60 -1.15 1.10 6.88
C LEU A 60 -1.36 0.10 5.74
N LYS A 61 -1.52 -1.19 6.05
CA LYS A 61 -1.81 -2.24 5.06
C LYS A 61 -3.11 -1.96 4.32
N ALA A 62 -4.18 -1.58 5.02
CA ALA A 62 -5.45 -1.26 4.37
C ALA A 62 -5.33 -0.10 3.36
N GLU A 63 -4.52 0.91 3.68
CA GLU A 63 -4.25 2.03 2.76
C GLU A 63 -3.42 1.58 1.55
N ILE A 64 -2.35 0.81 1.77
CA ILE A 64 -1.51 0.25 0.71
C ILE A 64 -2.34 -0.61 -0.24
N ASP A 65 -3.11 -1.56 0.30
CA ASP A 65 -3.93 -2.50 -0.46
C ASP A 65 -4.99 -1.78 -1.30
N HIS A 66 -5.58 -0.70 -0.77
CA HIS A 66 -6.54 0.12 -1.51
C HIS A 66 -5.91 0.71 -2.78
N TRP A 67 -4.75 1.36 -2.65
CA TRP A 67 -4.08 2.02 -3.76
C TRP A 67 -3.50 1.03 -4.77
N GLN A 68 -2.86 -0.04 -4.30
CA GLN A 68 -2.38 -1.12 -5.16
C GLN A 68 -3.53 -1.79 -5.92
N GLY A 69 -4.70 -1.95 -5.28
CA GLY A 69 -5.89 -2.49 -5.94
C GLY A 69 -6.42 -1.58 -7.06
N VAL A 70 -6.43 -0.26 -6.85
CA VAL A 70 -6.81 0.71 -7.88
C VAL A 70 -5.82 0.69 -9.05
N GLN A 71 -4.52 0.68 -8.77
CA GLN A 71 -3.48 0.58 -9.80
C GLN A 71 -3.61 -0.70 -10.63
N ARG A 72 -3.75 -1.85 -9.95
CA ARG A 72 -3.84 -3.17 -10.61
C ARG A 72 -5.00 -3.24 -11.59
N ARG A 73 -6.18 -2.73 -11.22
CA ARG A 73 -7.35 -2.72 -12.12
C ARG A 73 -7.11 -1.97 -13.43
N VAL A 74 -6.31 -0.91 -13.42
CA VAL A 74 -5.98 -0.15 -14.64
C VAL A 74 -4.91 -0.87 -15.45
N VAL A 75 -3.92 -1.47 -14.79
CA VAL A 75 -2.90 -2.28 -15.45
C VAL A 75 -3.52 -3.50 -16.12
N ASP A 76 -4.35 -4.27 -15.40
CA ASP A 76 -5.05 -5.43 -15.94
C ASP A 76 -5.89 -5.04 -17.16
N ALA A 77 -6.57 -3.89 -17.13
CA ALA A 77 -7.37 -3.40 -18.25
C ALA A 77 -6.55 -2.99 -19.48
N LEU A 78 -5.27 -2.66 -19.32
CA LEU A 78 -4.34 -2.36 -20.41
C LEU A 78 -3.74 -3.63 -21.04
N GLU A 79 -3.70 -4.73 -20.29
CA GLU A 79 -3.12 -6.01 -20.72
C GLU A 79 -4.14 -6.93 -21.44
N LEU A 80 -5.43 -6.61 -21.36
CA LEU A 80 -6.55 -7.30 -22.03
C LEU A 80 -6.70 -6.88 -23.51
#